data_AF-A0A9D8QYD9-F1
#
_entry.id   AF-A0A9D8QYD9-F1
#
_cell.length_a   1.000
_cell.length_b   1.000
_cell.length_c   1.000
_cell.angle_alpha   90.00
_cell.angle_beta   90.00
_cell.angle_gamma   90.00
#
_symmetry.space_group_name_H-M   'P 1'
#
loop_
_entity.id
_entity.type
_entity.pdbx_description
1 polymer ?
#
loop_
_entity_poly.entity_id
_entity_poly.type
_entity_poly.pdbx_seq_one_letter_code
_entity_poly.pdbx_strand_id
1 'polypeptide(L)'
;MKRILFALAALLALAAACHPEVDPTSVTLNKHDLMLKVGGTEVLEATIEPANATNTALSWSSTAPSVATVDQNGKVTAVSDGNAVIMVATLAGAKTDACNVYVSKNFVSVTGVKLDRATLELKVGDRIGLA
;
A
#
# COMPACT_ATOMS: atom_id res chain seq x y z
N MET A 1 35.30 -40.01 16.56
CA MET A 1 35.27 -38.55 16.36
C MET A 1 33.92 -38.04 16.85
N LYS A 2 33.94 -37.34 17.99
CA LYS A 2 32.79 -36.91 18.79
C LYS A 2 32.34 -35.52 18.33
N ARG A 3 31.04 -35.30 18.17
CA ARG A 3 30.34 -34.06 18.57
C ARG A 3 28.82 -34.26 18.52
N ILE A 4 28.26 -34.30 19.72
CA ILE A 4 26.85 -34.32 20.10
C ILE A 4 26.42 -32.85 20.22
N LEU A 5 25.19 -32.51 19.81
CA LEU A 5 24.23 -31.51 20.38
C LEU A 5 23.41 -30.84 19.26
N PHE A 6 22.16 -31.29 19.09
CA PHE A 6 21.06 -30.41 18.72
C PHE A 6 20.15 -30.31 19.95
N ALA A 7 20.42 -29.31 20.79
CA ALA A 7 19.53 -28.90 21.86
C ALA A 7 19.69 -27.38 22.04
N LEU A 8 18.74 -26.63 21.48
CA LEU A 8 18.40 -25.23 21.77
C LEU A 8 17.04 -25.02 21.05
N ALA A 9 15.94 -24.57 21.63
CA ALA A 9 15.68 -24.03 22.96
C ALA A 9 14.17 -24.07 23.25
N ALA A 10 13.84 -24.12 24.54
CA ALA A 10 12.65 -23.54 25.20
C ALA A 10 11.28 -24.23 25.08
N LEU A 11 11.09 -25.16 26.02
CA LEU A 11 9.89 -25.36 26.85
C LEU A 11 9.50 -24.07 27.61
N LEU A 12 8.25 -23.56 27.54
CA LEU A 12 7.57 -22.79 28.62
C LEU A 12 6.09 -22.46 28.28
N ALA A 13 5.12 -23.13 28.92
CA ALA A 13 4.17 -22.58 29.92
C ALA A 13 3.28 -21.40 29.44
N LEU A 14 1.96 -21.59 29.35
CA LEU A 14 1.01 -21.23 30.42
C LEU A 14 0.61 -19.74 30.39
N ALA A 15 -0.51 -19.43 29.73
CA ALA A 15 -1.63 -18.64 30.26
C ALA A 15 -2.53 -18.24 29.08
N ALA A 16 -3.84 -18.48 29.21
CA ALA A 16 -4.81 -17.48 28.79
C ALA A 16 -4.58 -16.25 29.69
N ALA A 17 -3.46 -15.55 29.47
CA ALA A 17 -3.34 -14.18 29.91
C ALA A 17 -4.23 -13.45 28.91
N CYS A 18 -5.26 -12.78 29.41
CA CYS A 18 -5.97 -11.75 28.69
C CYS A 18 -4.91 -10.73 28.22
N HIS A 19 -4.28 -10.95 27.07
CA HIS A 19 -3.53 -9.93 26.38
C HIS A 19 -4.60 -9.03 25.76
N PRO A 20 -4.58 -7.71 25.97
CA PRO A 20 -5.44 -6.84 25.21
C PRO A 20 -5.01 -6.97 23.74
N GLU A 21 -5.68 -7.82 22.98
CA GLU A 21 -5.54 -7.85 21.54
C GLU A 21 -6.10 -6.51 21.05
N VAL A 22 -5.20 -5.62 20.64
CA VAL A 22 -5.58 -4.31 20.15
C VAL A 22 -5.75 -4.45 18.65
N ASP A 23 -7.02 -4.36 18.23
CA ASP A 23 -7.38 -4.37 16.83
C ASP A 23 -6.93 -3.08 16.14
N PRO A 24 -6.46 -3.18 14.88
CA PRO A 24 -6.19 -2.00 14.08
C PRO A 24 -7.49 -1.25 13.76
N THR A 25 -7.53 0.03 14.12
CA THR A 25 -8.66 0.93 13.83
C THR A 25 -8.60 1.55 12.43
N SER A 26 -7.41 1.64 11.84
CA SER A 26 -7.19 2.12 10.48
C SER A 26 -5.99 1.43 9.84
N VAL A 27 -6.00 1.36 8.51
CA VAL A 27 -4.85 1.05 7.67
C VAL A 27 -4.81 2.11 6.57
N THR A 28 -3.66 2.70 6.32
CA THR A 28 -3.49 3.76 5.31
C THR A 28 -2.22 3.51 4.51
N LEU A 29 -2.29 3.64 3.19
CA LEU A 29 -1.16 3.55 2.29
C LEU A 29 -0.47 4.90 2.14
N ASN A 30 0.86 4.86 2.01
CA ASN A 30 1.65 6.04 1.71
C ASN A 30 1.34 6.65 0.32
N LYS A 31 0.84 5.83 -0.61
CA LYS A 31 0.52 6.21 -1.99
C LYS A 31 -0.80 5.54 -2.41
N HIS A 32 -1.61 6.29 -3.15
CA HIS A 32 -2.91 5.84 -3.67
C HIS A 32 -2.92 5.76 -5.20
N ASP A 33 -1.92 6.35 -5.86
CA ASP A 33 -1.73 6.30 -7.30
C ASP A 33 -0.25 6.05 -7.61
N LEU A 34 0.01 5.03 -8.41
CA LEU A 34 1.33 4.69 -8.92
C LEU A 34 1.31 4.64 -10.43
N MET A 35 2.28 5.30 -11.05
CA MET A 35 2.64 5.05 -12.44
C MET A 35 3.94 4.25 -12.48
N LEU A 36 3.87 3.05 -13.05
CA LEU A 36 5.03 2.18 -13.23
C LEU A 36 5.27 1.90 -14.71
N LYS A 37 6.55 1.77 -15.07
CA LYS A 37 6.91 1.19 -16.35
C LYS A 37 6.78 -0.34 -16.26
N VAL A 38 6.46 -1.02 -17.36
CA VAL A 38 6.54 -2.48 -17.42
C VAL A 38 7.92 -2.96 -16.93
N GLY A 39 7.93 -3.90 -15.99
CA GLY A 39 9.14 -4.40 -15.30
C GLY A 39 9.60 -3.54 -14.11
N GLY A 40 8.98 -2.38 -13.89
CA GLY A 40 9.22 -1.52 -12.75
C GLY A 40 8.64 -2.11 -11.46
N THR A 41 9.24 -1.73 -10.33
CA THR A 41 8.78 -2.13 -9.00
C THR A 41 8.68 -0.94 -8.10
N GLU A 42 7.74 -0.98 -7.17
CA GLU A 42 7.65 -0.02 -6.06
C GLU A 42 7.18 -0.71 -4.79
N VAL A 43 7.41 -0.08 -3.65
CA VAL A 43 6.94 -0.56 -2.35
C VAL A 43 5.86 0.39 -1.84
N LEU A 44 4.70 -0.18 -1.55
CA LEU A 44 3.63 0.47 -0.83
C LEU A 44 3.82 0.22 0.66
N GLU A 45 3.86 1.31 1.42
CA GLU A 45 3.97 1.25 2.87
C GLU A 45 2.59 1.42 3.48
N ALA A 46 2.14 0.40 4.22
CA ALA A 46 0.89 0.45 4.96
C ALA A 46 1.18 0.85 6.41
N THR A 47 0.56 1.94 6.86
CA THR A 47 0.59 2.40 8.24
C THR A 47 -0.67 1.94 8.96
N ILE A 48 -0.52 1.32 10.13
CA ILE A 48 -1.61 0.82 10.95
C ILE A 48 -1.72 1.69 12.20
N GLU A 49 -2.94 2.14 12.52
CA GLU A 49 -3.21 2.80 13.81
C GLU A 49 -4.30 2.06 14.62
N PRO A 50 -4.17 2.01 15.96
CA PRO A 50 -3.11 2.63 16.75
C PRO A 50 -1.80 1.81 16.72
N ALA A 51 -0.65 2.45 16.97
CA ALA A 51 0.66 1.79 16.85
C ALA A 51 0.88 0.62 17.85
N ASN A 52 0.05 0.54 18.90
CA ASN A 52 0.01 -0.58 19.84
C ASN A 52 -0.90 -1.72 19.36
N ALA A 53 -1.42 -1.68 18.13
CA ALA A 53 -2.14 -2.80 17.53
C ALA A 53 -1.24 -4.03 17.53
N THR A 54 -1.73 -5.13 18.08
CA THR A 54 -1.00 -6.40 18.18
C THR A 54 -1.28 -7.28 16.98
N ASN A 55 -2.40 -7.03 16.30
CA ASN A 55 -2.82 -7.73 15.08
C ASN A 55 -2.47 -6.89 13.84
N THR A 56 -1.17 -6.84 13.51
CA THR A 56 -0.64 -6.07 12.36
C THR A 56 -0.54 -6.88 11.07
N ALA A 57 -1.17 -8.05 11.02
CA ALA A 57 -1.15 -8.88 9.83
C ALA A 57 -1.96 -8.22 8.70
N LEU A 58 -1.30 -8.01 7.57
CA LEU A 58 -1.89 -7.42 6.37
C LEU A 58 -2.03 -8.46 5.26
N SER A 59 -3.13 -8.37 4.52
CA SER A 59 -3.39 -9.13 3.32
C SER A 59 -3.36 -8.19 2.13
N TRP A 60 -2.54 -8.52 1.14
CA TRP A 60 -2.41 -7.76 -0.10
C TRP A 60 -3.04 -8.56 -1.25
N SER A 61 -3.74 -7.85 -2.13
CA SER A 61 -4.34 -8.44 -3.32
C SER A 61 -4.26 -7.48 -4.50
N SER A 62 -4.28 -8.02 -5.71
CA SER A 62 -4.33 -7.25 -6.95
C SER A 62 -5.57 -7.63 -7.74
N THR A 63 -6.30 -6.64 -8.27
CA THR A 63 -7.43 -6.88 -9.17
C THR A 63 -7.01 -7.42 -10.54
N ALA A 64 -5.75 -7.18 -10.94
CA ALA A 64 -5.21 -7.63 -12.22
C ALA A 64 -3.75 -8.12 -12.07
N PRO A 65 -3.51 -9.34 -11.56
CA PRO A 65 -2.17 -9.90 -11.37
C PRO A 65 -1.36 -10.04 -12.67
N SER A 66 -2.03 -10.11 -13.83
CA SER A 66 -1.37 -10.11 -15.14
C SER A 66 -0.78 -8.74 -15.52
N VAL A 67 -1.26 -7.66 -14.91
CA VAL A 67 -0.83 -6.26 -15.14
C VAL A 67 0.14 -5.83 -14.04
N ALA A 68 -0.23 -6.01 -12.77
CA ALA A 68 0.64 -5.75 -11.63
C ALA A 68 0.40 -6.75 -10.50
N THR A 69 1.48 -7.25 -9.91
CA THR A 69 1.44 -8.15 -8.74
C THR A 69 1.91 -7.40 -7.50
N VAL A 70 1.52 -7.87 -6.31
CA VAL A 70 1.98 -7.34 -5.02
C VAL A 70 2.41 -8.51 -4.14
N ASP A 71 3.50 -8.35 -3.39
CA ASP A 71 3.94 -9.35 -2.41
C ASP A 71 3.42 -9.06 -0.99
N GLN A 72 3.75 -9.94 -0.04
CA GLN A 72 3.32 -9.80 1.36
C GLN A 72 3.91 -8.57 2.07
N ASN A 73 4.98 -7.99 1.52
CA ASN A 73 5.65 -6.81 2.04
C ASN A 73 5.14 -5.52 1.37
N GLY A 74 4.11 -5.59 0.53
CA GLY A 74 3.59 -4.43 -0.21
C GLY A 74 4.43 -4.04 -1.44
N LYS A 75 5.37 -4.89 -1.88
CA LYS A 75 6.15 -4.64 -3.10
C LYS A 75 5.30 -4.95 -4.33
N VAL A 76 4.93 -3.89 -5.04
CA VAL A 76 4.23 -3.93 -6.31
C VAL A 76 5.22 -4.13 -7.46
N THR A 77 4.94 -5.08 -8.34
CA THR A 77 5.73 -5.36 -9.55
C THR A 77 4.84 -5.22 -10.79
N ALA A 78 5.25 -4.38 -11.73
CA ALA A 78 4.56 -4.18 -12.99
C ALA A 78 4.94 -5.26 -14.00
N VAL A 79 3.94 -6.01 -14.48
CA VAL A 79 4.11 -7.17 -15.37
C VAL A 79 3.80 -6.81 -16.82
N SER A 80 2.68 -6.15 -17.08
CA SER A 80 2.25 -5.77 -18.44
C SER A 80 1.52 -4.43 -18.44
N ASP A 81 1.40 -3.82 -19.61
CA ASP A 81 0.69 -2.55 -19.75
C ASP A 81 -0.81 -2.70 -19.44
N GLY A 82 -1.36 -1.71 -18.72
CA GLY A 82 -2.73 -1.72 -18.27
C GLY A 82 -2.93 -0.99 -16.94
N ASN A 83 -4.09 -1.19 -16.34
CA ASN A 83 -4.43 -0.71 -15.01
C ASN A 83 -4.66 -1.90 -14.06
N ALA A 84 -4.20 -1.73 -12.82
CA ALA A 84 -4.44 -2.66 -11.73
C ALA A 84 -4.77 -1.85 -10.48
N VAL A 85 -5.51 -2.45 -9.55
CA VAL A 85 -5.75 -1.88 -8.24
C VAL A 85 -5.17 -2.84 -7.22
N ILE A 86 -4.26 -2.34 -6.41
CA ILE A 86 -3.67 -3.07 -5.29
C ILE A 86 -4.47 -2.74 -4.05
N MET A 87 -5.06 -3.74 -3.41
CA MET A 87 -5.83 -3.59 -2.19
C MET A 87 -5.07 -4.18 -1.02
N VAL A 88 -4.98 -3.43 0.06
CA VAL A 88 -4.51 -3.91 1.36
C VAL A 88 -5.69 -4.02 2.31
N ALA A 89 -5.74 -5.10 3.08
CA ALA A 89 -6.73 -5.33 4.12
C ALA A 89 -6.03 -5.81 5.39
N THR A 90 -6.53 -5.41 6.56
CA THR A 90 -6.12 -6.06 7.82
C THR A 90 -6.66 -7.49 7.87
N LEU A 91 -5.99 -8.42 8.55
CA LEU A 91 -6.40 -9.83 8.60
C LEU A 91 -7.83 -10.02 9.14
N ALA A 92 -8.27 -9.13 10.04
CA ALA A 92 -9.64 -9.09 10.54
C ALA A 92 -10.67 -8.64 9.48
N GLY A 93 -10.23 -8.20 8.30
CA GLY A 93 -11.05 -7.72 7.19
C GLY A 93 -11.76 -6.39 7.45
N ALA A 94 -11.57 -5.81 8.64
CA ALA A 94 -12.33 -4.66 9.10
C ALA A 94 -11.87 -3.33 8.47
N LYS A 95 -10.62 -3.26 7.99
CA LYS A 95 -10.01 -2.05 7.43
C LYS A 95 -9.31 -2.39 6.13
N THR A 96 -9.58 -1.58 5.12
CA THR A 96 -9.06 -1.75 3.78
C THR A 96 -8.61 -0.42 3.24
N ASP A 97 -7.55 -0.45 2.43
CA ASP A 97 -7.13 0.68 1.63
C ASP A 97 -6.68 0.21 0.25
N ALA A 98 -6.62 1.10 -0.73
CA ALA A 98 -6.33 0.74 -2.11
C ALA A 98 -5.44 1.75 -2.81
N CYS A 99 -4.57 1.24 -3.69
CA CYS A 99 -3.73 2.02 -4.58
C CYS A 99 -4.00 1.63 -6.03
N ASN A 100 -4.26 2.61 -6.86
CA ASN A 100 -4.34 2.46 -8.30
C ASN A 100 -2.94 2.37 -8.89
N VAL A 101 -2.72 1.41 -9.77
CA VAL A 101 -1.44 1.17 -10.44
C VAL A 101 -1.66 1.23 -11.94
N TYR A 102 -1.02 2.20 -12.58
CA TYR A 102 -1.04 2.41 -14.01
C TYR A 102 0.28 1.96 -14.59
N VAL A 103 0.25 0.91 -15.40
CA VAL A 103 1.43 0.36 -16.04
C VAL A 103 1.46 0.77 -17.50
N SER A 104 2.55 1.39 -17.93
CA SER A 104 2.75 1.79 -19.33
C SER A 104 4.14 1.43 -19.83
N LYS A 105 4.22 0.84 -21.02
CA LYS A 105 5.51 0.60 -21.70
C LYS A 105 6.20 1.91 -22.10
N ASN A 106 5.40 2.91 -22.45
CA ASN A 106 5.86 4.22 -22.88
C ASN A 106 5.56 5.26 -21.79
N PHE A 107 6.55 5.56 -20.96
CA PHE A 107 6.40 6.52 -19.87
C PHE A 107 6.53 7.93 -20.44
N VAL A 108 5.42 8.65 -20.57
CA VAL A 108 5.44 10.10 -20.77
C VAL A 108 5.25 10.71 -19.39
N SER A 109 6.33 11.11 -18.76
CA SER A 109 6.28 11.82 -17.48
C SER A 109 5.57 13.15 -17.70
N VAL A 110 4.36 13.32 -17.16
CA VAL A 110 3.74 14.65 -17.12
C VAL A 110 4.55 15.48 -16.13
N THR A 111 5.50 16.27 -16.65
CA THR A 111 6.52 16.94 -15.84
C THR A 111 5.99 18.21 -15.17
N GLY A 112 4.71 18.53 -15.37
CA GLY A 112 4.06 19.60 -14.64
C GLY A 112 2.68 19.90 -15.19
N VAL A 113 1.68 19.88 -14.31
CA VAL A 113 0.46 20.66 -14.52
C VAL A 113 0.80 22.04 -13.99
N LYS A 114 1.12 22.97 -14.89
CA LYS A 114 1.33 24.37 -14.52
C LYS A 114 -0.03 25.04 -14.44
N LEU A 115 -0.48 25.34 -13.22
CA LEU A 115 -1.65 26.20 -13.04
C LEU A 115 -1.22 27.62 -13.45
N ASP A 116 -1.79 28.17 -14.53
CA ASP A 116 -1.37 29.48 -15.04
C ASP A 116 -1.58 30.63 -14.04
N ARG A 117 -2.44 30.43 -13.02
CA ARG A 117 -2.65 31.37 -11.91
C ARG A 117 -2.93 30.62 -10.60
N ALA A 118 -2.14 30.89 -9.56
CA ALA A 118 -2.35 30.34 -8.21
C ALA A 118 -3.35 31.16 -7.37
N THR A 119 -3.66 32.39 -7.79
CA THR A 119 -4.63 33.26 -7.12
C THR A 119 -5.48 33.96 -8.18
N LEU A 120 -6.79 33.87 -8.03
CA LEU A 120 -7.74 34.53 -8.91
C LEU A 120 -8.74 35.30 -8.04
N GLU A 121 -8.58 36.62 -7.99
CA GLU A 121 -9.58 37.51 -7.41
C GLU A 121 -10.66 37.77 -8.46
N LEU A 122 -11.85 37.22 -8.23
CA LEU A 122 -13.03 37.45 -9.07
C LEU A 122 -13.94 38.46 -8.41
N LYS A 123 -14.39 39.46 -9.18
CA LYS A 123 -15.46 40.37 -8.74
C LYS A 123 -16.82 39.76 -9.10
N VAL A 124 -17.87 40.14 -8.37
CA VAL A 124 -19.23 39.70 -8.66
C VAL A 124 -19.57 40.06 -10.13
N GLY A 125 -19.78 39.04 -10.95
CA GLY A 125 -20.08 39.18 -12.38
C GLY A 125 -19.03 38.60 -13.34
N ASP A 126 -17.84 38.24 -12.85
CA ASP A 126 -16.80 37.66 -13.72
C ASP A 126 -17.12 36.22 -14.14
N ARG A 127 -16.83 35.89 -15.40
CA ARG A 127 -16.91 34.54 -15.97
C ARG A 127 -15.53 34.12 -16.47
N ILE A 128 -15.04 32.99 -16.02
CA ILE A 128 -13.75 32.44 -16.46
C ILE A 128 -14.03 31.26 -17.41
N GLY A 129 -13.37 31.26 -18.56
CA GLY A 129 -13.22 30.07 -19.38
C GLY A 129 -11.92 29.39 -18.98
N LEU A 130 -12.01 28.16 -18.48
CA LEU A 130 -10.86 27.27 -18.40
C LEU A 130 -10.67 26.70 -19.80
N ALA A 131 -9.55 27.01 -20.45
CA ALA A 131 -9.12 26.39 -21.70
C ALA A 131 -8.12 25.27 -21.38
#